data_AF-A0A3C1B6S4-F1
#
_entry.id   AF-A0A3C1B6S4-F1
#
_cell.length_a   1.000
_cell.length_b   1.000
_cell.length_c   1.000
_cell.angle_alpha   90.00
_cell.angle_beta   90.00
_cell.angle_gamma   90.00
#
_symmetry.space_group_name_H-M   'P 1'
#
loop_
_entity.id
_entity.type
_entity.pdbx_description
1 polymer ?
#
loop_
_entity_poly.entity_id
_entity_poly.type
_entity_poly.pdbx_seq_one_letter_code
_entity_poly.pdbx_strand_id
1 'polypeptide(L)'
;MLLFCTLAPLGDALAKILGQTVALGPLIFIRFAIQVIILAPMALAIGGSWHFSGRFLTLSAIRKVLQITGIAIMGVALQYMPLADAVAIVFILPLLVILLGWAVLKEDVSKERLLACVVGFIGTLMVIQPSFQEVGFYALLPLLVAFIFAIFMLITRFITQENDVIKVQTVNGVMAEVLIAPALLIFKDGSVPLFDFSTISSDKIFLLISFGSVGTFALLSMT
;
A
#
# COMPACT_ATOMS: atom_id res chain seq x y z
N MET A 1 17.14 -2.56 2.03
CA MET A 1 17.06 -1.19 2.58
C MET A 1 17.44 -0.11 1.56
N LEU A 2 18.71 0.09 1.16
CA LEU A 2 19.07 1.14 0.19
C LEU A 2 18.36 1.00 -1.17
N LEU A 3 18.27 -0.23 -1.68
CA LEU A 3 17.56 -0.53 -2.94
C LEU A 3 16.05 -0.23 -2.85
N PHE A 4 15.43 -0.49 -1.71
CA PHE A 4 14.02 -0.15 -1.47
C PHE A 4 13.82 1.37 -1.47
N CYS A 5 14.70 2.10 -0.76
CA CYS A 5 14.63 3.55 -0.66
C CYS A 5 14.85 4.27 -1.99
N THR A 6 15.47 3.64 -2.99
CA THR A 6 15.62 4.20 -4.34
C THR A 6 14.49 3.76 -5.28
N LEU A 7 14.08 2.49 -5.22
CA LEU A 7 13.04 1.95 -6.11
C LEU A 7 11.63 2.41 -5.74
N ALA A 8 11.32 2.62 -4.46
CA ALA A 8 9.98 3.05 -4.04
C ALA A 8 9.63 4.46 -4.56
N PRO A 9 10.46 5.51 -4.36
CA PRO A 9 10.20 6.82 -4.95
C PRO A 9 10.19 6.82 -6.48
N LEU A 10 11.03 5.97 -7.10
CA LEU A 10 11.02 5.79 -8.55
C LEU A 10 9.67 5.21 -9.03
N GLY A 11 9.13 4.23 -8.31
CA GLY A 11 7.80 3.68 -8.55
C GLY A 11 6.70 4.73 -8.43
N ASP A 12 6.75 5.57 -7.39
CA ASP A 12 5.77 6.66 -7.18
C ASP A 12 5.86 7.72 -8.28
N ALA A 13 7.06 8.09 -8.72
CA ALA A 13 7.26 9.00 -9.84
C ALA A 13 6.67 8.45 -11.14
N LEU A 14 6.92 7.17 -11.44
CA LEU A 14 6.33 6.49 -12.60
C LEU A 14 4.80 6.41 -12.51
N ALA A 15 4.25 6.08 -11.33
CA ALA A 15 2.81 6.09 -11.09
C ALA A 15 2.19 7.45 -11.37
N LYS A 16 2.85 8.53 -10.96
CA LYS A 16 2.37 9.91 -11.16
C LYS A 16 2.37 10.31 -12.63
N ILE A 17 3.42 10.00 -13.38
CA ILE A 17 3.52 10.29 -14.82
C ILE A 17 2.47 9.50 -15.60
N LEU A 18 2.32 8.20 -15.28
CA LEU A 18 1.35 7.34 -15.95
C LEU A 18 -0.09 7.71 -15.57
N GLY A 19 -0.36 8.03 -14.32
CA GLY A 19 -1.68 8.40 -13.82
C GLY A 19 -2.26 9.70 -14.40
N GLN A 20 -1.41 10.54 -15.00
CA GLN A 20 -1.87 11.73 -15.75
C GLN A 20 -2.41 11.39 -17.14
N THR A 21 -2.09 10.21 -17.66
CA THR A 21 -2.31 9.89 -19.08
C THR A 21 -2.92 8.52 -19.35
N VAL A 22 -3.05 7.67 -18.33
CA VAL A 22 -3.63 6.33 -18.38
C VAL A 22 -4.67 6.22 -17.28
N ALA A 23 -5.82 5.62 -17.59
CA ALA A 23 -6.87 5.39 -16.61
C ALA A 23 -6.38 4.51 -15.45
N LEU A 24 -6.91 4.73 -14.24
CA LEU A 24 -6.44 4.06 -13.02
C LEU A 24 -6.65 2.54 -13.06
N GLY A 25 -7.77 2.06 -13.59
CA GLY A 25 -8.08 0.63 -13.68
C GLY A 25 -7.03 -0.15 -14.47
N PRO A 26 -6.79 0.17 -15.75
CA PRO A 26 -5.77 -0.51 -16.56
C PRO A 26 -4.35 -0.34 -16.03
N LEU A 27 -4.00 0.82 -15.46
CA LEU A 27 -2.70 1.06 -14.82
C LEU A 27 -2.45 0.08 -13.66
N ILE A 28 -3.43 -0.05 -12.77
CA ILE A 28 -3.33 -0.95 -11.61
C ILE A 28 -3.33 -2.41 -12.06
N PHE A 29 -4.14 -2.77 -13.06
CA PHE A 29 -4.17 -4.11 -13.62
C PHE A 29 -2.82 -4.54 -14.19
N ILE A 30 -2.21 -3.73 -15.06
CA ILE A 30 -0.90 -4.05 -15.67
C ILE A 30 0.18 -4.16 -14.60
N ARG A 31 0.17 -3.28 -13.61
CA ARG A 31 1.11 -3.33 -12.48
C ARG A 31 1.07 -4.69 -11.77
N PHE A 32 -0.12 -5.15 -11.40
CA PHE A 32 -0.27 -6.43 -10.70
C PHE A 32 -0.07 -7.64 -11.62
N ALA A 33 -0.40 -7.52 -12.91
CA ALA A 33 -0.10 -8.55 -13.90
C ALA A 33 1.40 -8.79 -14.06
N ILE A 34 2.19 -7.72 -14.18
CA ILE A 34 3.66 -7.83 -14.22
C ILE A 34 4.18 -8.46 -12.93
N GLN A 35 3.64 -8.07 -11.78
CA GLN A 35 4.00 -8.67 -10.49
C GLN A 35 3.74 -10.18 -10.47
N VAL A 36 2.58 -10.63 -10.95
CA VAL A 36 2.24 -12.07 -11.01
C VAL A 36 3.12 -12.78 -12.03
N ILE A 37 3.34 -12.21 -13.22
CA ILE A 37 4.19 -12.80 -14.27
C ILE A 37 5.64 -13.01 -13.78
N ILE A 38 6.17 -12.09 -12.98
CA ILE A 38 7.53 -12.22 -12.42
C ILE A 38 7.55 -13.19 -11.25
N LEU A 39 6.61 -13.07 -10.30
CA LEU A 39 6.68 -13.79 -9.02
C LEU A 39 6.09 -15.20 -9.07
N ALA A 40 5.12 -15.47 -9.94
CA ALA A 40 4.54 -16.80 -10.08
C ALA A 40 5.57 -17.87 -10.50
N PRO A 41 6.39 -17.69 -11.56
CA PRO A 41 7.40 -18.68 -11.92
C PRO A 41 8.47 -18.83 -10.84
N MET A 42 8.84 -17.75 -10.15
CA MET A 42 9.77 -17.82 -9.00
C MET A 42 9.17 -18.62 -7.84
N ALA A 43 7.90 -18.38 -7.50
CA ALA A 43 7.19 -19.10 -6.45
C ALA A 43 7.03 -20.61 -6.77
N LEU A 44 6.88 -20.96 -8.05
CA LEU A 44 6.85 -22.34 -8.51
C LEU A 44 8.24 -22.99 -8.47
N ALA A 45 9.29 -22.25 -8.85
CA ALA A 45 10.67 -22.72 -8.88
C ALA A 45 11.27 -22.97 -7.48
N ILE A 46 10.87 -22.17 -6.48
CA ILE A 46 11.28 -22.35 -5.07
C ILE A 46 10.70 -23.65 -4.48
N GLY A 47 9.66 -24.20 -5.09
CA GLY A 47 9.03 -25.44 -4.63
C GLY A 47 8.27 -25.28 -3.30
N GLY A 48 7.77 -26.41 -2.81
CA GLY A 48 6.97 -26.49 -1.60
C GLY A 48 5.47 -26.40 -1.84
N SER A 49 4.70 -26.79 -0.82
CA SER A 49 3.25 -26.91 -0.93
C SER A 49 2.60 -25.52 -1.08
N TRP A 50 1.69 -25.38 -2.05
CA TRP A 50 0.84 -24.19 -2.25
C TRP A 50 -0.44 -24.26 -1.39
N HIS A 51 -0.39 -24.99 -0.28
CA HIS A 51 -1.50 -25.06 0.66
C HIS A 51 -1.52 -23.80 1.51
N PHE A 52 -2.25 -22.80 1.04
CA PHE A 52 -2.58 -21.65 1.84
C PHE A 52 -3.67 -22.01 2.85
N SER A 53 -3.42 -21.70 4.12
CA SER A 53 -4.46 -21.86 5.13
C SER A 53 -5.62 -20.90 4.85
N GLY A 54 -6.85 -21.29 5.19
CA GLY A 54 -8.01 -20.38 5.10
C GLY A 54 -7.79 -19.08 5.89
N ARG A 55 -7.01 -19.17 6.99
CA ARG A 55 -6.57 -18.02 7.79
C ARG A 55 -5.70 -17.05 6.98
N PHE A 56 -4.72 -17.55 6.22
CA PHE A 56 -3.86 -16.72 5.37
C PHE A 56 -4.66 -15.96 4.32
N LEU A 57 -5.60 -16.62 3.64
CA LEU A 57 -6.45 -15.99 2.64
C LEU A 57 -7.36 -14.91 3.27
N THR A 58 -7.94 -15.22 4.43
CA THR A 58 -8.79 -14.26 5.17
C THR A 58 -8.00 -13.03 5.61
N LEU A 59 -6.81 -13.21 6.18
CA LEU A 59 -5.94 -12.10 6.59
C LEU A 59 -5.46 -11.28 5.39
N SER A 60 -5.16 -11.92 4.26
CA SER A 60 -4.80 -11.24 3.01
C SER A 60 -5.96 -10.41 2.47
N ALA A 61 -7.20 -10.90 2.56
CA ALA A 61 -8.39 -10.16 2.16
C ALA A 61 -8.64 -8.94 3.07
N ILE A 62 -8.60 -9.13 4.39
CA ILE A 62 -8.73 -8.03 5.37
C ILE A 62 -7.67 -6.97 5.11
N ARG A 63 -6.42 -7.39 4.86
CA ARG A 63 -5.31 -6.49 4.52
C ARG A 63 -5.62 -5.65 3.27
N LYS A 64 -6.16 -6.25 2.21
CA LYS A 64 -6.57 -5.51 1.00
C LYS A 64 -7.69 -4.49 1.30
N VAL A 65 -8.70 -4.90 2.07
CA VAL A 65 -9.79 -4.00 2.47
C VAL A 65 -9.26 -2.81 3.24
N LEU A 66 -8.43 -3.05 4.27
CA LEU A 66 -7.79 -1.98 5.06
C LEU A 66 -6.99 -1.02 4.17
N GLN A 67 -6.23 -1.55 3.21
CA GLN A 67 -5.46 -0.73 2.28
C GLN A 67 -6.36 0.18 1.43
N ILE A 68 -7.42 -0.38 0.83
CA ILE A 68 -8.35 0.38 -0.01
C ILE A 68 -9.10 1.42 0.83
N THR A 69 -9.61 1.04 2.00
CA THR A 69 -10.31 1.94 2.91
C THR A 69 -9.40 3.07 3.39
N GLY A 70 -8.15 2.77 3.74
CA GLY A 70 -7.16 3.79 4.15
C GLY A 70 -6.88 4.81 3.04
N ILE A 71 -6.69 4.34 1.80
CA ILE A 71 -6.50 5.22 0.64
C ILE A 71 -7.76 6.07 0.39
N ALA A 72 -8.95 5.49 0.48
CA ALA A 72 -10.20 6.21 0.28
C ALA A 72 -10.42 7.31 1.31
N ILE A 73 -10.22 7.03 2.60
CA ILE A 73 -10.35 8.03 3.67
C ILE A 73 -9.30 9.13 3.51
N MET A 74 -8.07 8.78 3.13
CA MET A 74 -7.03 9.76 2.84
C MET A 74 -7.43 10.67 1.68
N GLY A 75 -7.99 10.09 0.60
CA GLY A 75 -8.54 10.86 -0.52
C GLY A 75 -9.62 11.85 -0.09
N VAL A 76 -10.50 11.45 0.83
CA VAL A 76 -11.50 12.36 1.42
C VAL A 76 -10.83 13.45 2.26
N ALA A 77 -9.84 13.12 3.10
CA ALA A 77 -9.13 14.11 3.92
C ALA A 77 -8.47 15.22 3.08
N LEU A 78 -7.88 14.84 1.95
CA LEU A 78 -7.21 15.76 1.02
C LEU A 78 -8.16 16.72 0.30
N GLN A 79 -9.48 16.51 0.38
CA GLN A 79 -10.47 17.48 -0.11
C GLN A 79 -10.68 18.65 0.86
N TYR A 80 -10.33 18.45 2.14
CA TYR A 80 -10.56 19.43 3.20
C TYR A 80 -9.28 20.06 3.73
N MET A 81 -8.11 19.46 3.50
CA MET A 81 -6.84 19.98 3.98
C MET A 81 -5.68 19.74 3.00
N PRO A 82 -4.62 20.57 3.04
CA PRO A 82 -3.42 20.36 2.24
C PRO A 82 -2.74 19.01 2.50
N LEU A 83 -2.09 18.46 1.47
CA LEU A 83 -1.33 17.21 1.55
C LEU A 83 -0.25 17.24 2.64
N ALA A 84 0.41 18.39 2.82
CA ALA A 84 1.46 18.55 3.83
C ALA A 84 0.92 18.31 5.25
N ASP A 85 -0.24 18.88 5.56
CA ASP A 85 -0.87 18.76 6.88
C ASP A 85 -1.39 17.34 7.12
N ALA A 86 -2.02 16.75 6.11
CA ALA A 86 -2.49 15.36 6.19
C ALA A 86 -1.32 14.39 6.45
N VAL A 87 -0.20 14.55 5.73
CA VAL A 87 1.00 13.73 5.92
C VAL A 87 1.63 13.97 7.29
N ALA A 88 1.64 15.22 7.76
CA ALA A 88 2.12 15.56 9.09
C ALA A 88 1.35 14.81 10.19
N ILE A 89 0.03 14.74 10.07
CA ILE A 89 -0.80 13.95 11.01
C ILE A 89 -0.47 12.47 10.91
N VAL A 90 -0.30 11.94 9.69
CA VAL A 90 0.03 10.52 9.47
C VAL A 90 1.39 10.15 10.04
N PHE A 91 2.30 11.08 10.35
CA PHE A 91 3.56 10.75 11.03
C PHE A 91 3.40 10.17 12.45
N ILE A 92 2.19 10.14 13.01
CA ILE A 92 1.90 9.32 14.22
C ILE A 92 1.95 7.81 13.94
N LEU A 93 1.91 7.39 12.67
CA LEU A 93 1.89 5.99 12.24
C LEU A 93 2.98 5.11 12.89
N PRO A 94 4.26 5.50 12.98
CA PRO A 94 5.30 4.67 13.62
C PRO A 94 5.01 4.40 15.10
N LEU A 95 4.45 5.38 15.82
CA LEU A 95 4.03 5.23 17.22
C LEU A 95 2.93 4.17 17.33
N LEU A 96 1.91 4.27 16.47
CA LEU A 96 0.79 3.32 16.44
C LEU A 96 1.26 1.90 16.11
N VAL A 97 2.18 1.74 15.16
CA VAL A 97 2.75 0.43 14.82
C VAL A 97 3.49 -0.18 16.01
N ILE A 98 4.28 0.59 16.74
CA ILE A 98 5.02 0.10 17.91
C ILE A 98 4.06 -0.26 19.05
N LEU A 99 3.08 0.61 19.33
CA LEU A 99 2.11 0.38 20.39
C LEU A 99 1.21 -0.83 20.10
N LEU A 100 0.72 -0.96 18.88
CA LEU A 100 -0.06 -2.13 18.47
C LEU A 100 0.80 -3.39 18.35
N GLY A 101 2.06 -3.27 17.94
CA GLY A 101 3.00 -4.40 17.92
C GLY A 101 3.25 -4.96 19.32
N TRP A 102 3.44 -4.06 20.30
CA TRP A 102 3.51 -4.44 21.71
C TRP A 102 2.19 -5.06 22.21
N ALA A 103 1.04 -4.44 21.93
CA ALA A 103 -0.24 -4.88 22.46
C ALA A 103 -0.74 -6.21 21.84
N VAL A 104 -0.57 -6.37 20.52
CA VAL A 104 -1.14 -7.49 19.75
C VAL A 104 -0.12 -8.62 19.57
N LEU A 105 1.13 -8.31 19.20
CA LEU A 105 2.17 -9.30 18.95
C LEU A 105 3.01 -9.60 20.21
N LYS A 106 2.80 -8.88 21.31
CA LYS A 106 3.56 -9.02 22.57
C LYS A 106 5.07 -8.88 22.36
N GLU A 107 5.46 -8.01 21.44
CA GLU A 107 6.87 -7.75 21.16
C GLU A 107 7.51 -6.92 22.28
N ASP A 108 8.74 -7.27 22.64
CA ASP A 108 9.52 -6.47 23.57
C ASP A 108 9.90 -5.12 22.95
N VAL A 109 9.41 -4.04 23.55
CA VAL A 109 9.75 -2.66 23.14
C VAL A 109 10.88 -2.17 24.03
N SER A 110 12.04 -1.94 23.42
CA SER A 110 13.17 -1.35 24.13
C SER A 110 12.85 0.08 24.56
N LYS A 111 13.44 0.51 25.69
CA LYS A 111 13.20 1.86 26.25
C LYS A 111 13.63 2.95 25.28
N GLU A 112 14.65 2.70 24.47
CA GLU A 112 15.16 3.60 23.44
C GLU A 112 14.13 3.80 22.32
N ARG A 113 13.44 2.72 21.89
CA ARG A 113 12.36 2.80 20.88
C ARG A 113 11.16 3.57 21.43
N LEU A 114 10.83 3.37 22.71
CA LEU A 114 9.74 4.10 23.36
C LEU A 114 10.07 5.59 23.47
N LEU A 115 11.30 5.95 23.86
CA LEU A 115 11.75 7.34 23.91
C LEU A 115 11.75 8.00 22.53
N ALA A 116 12.28 7.31 21.51
CA ALA A 116 12.25 7.80 20.13
C ALA A 116 10.81 8.03 19.63
N CYS A 117 9.88 7.14 20.00
CA CYS A 117 8.46 7.29 19.73
C CYS A 117 7.85 8.52 20.40
N VAL A 118 8.13 8.74 21.68
CA VAL A 118 7.63 9.91 22.42
C VAL A 118 8.17 11.20 21.81
N VAL A 119 9.45 11.25 21.46
CA VAL A 119 10.05 12.41 20.78
C VAL A 119 9.41 12.64 19.40
N GLY A 120 9.22 11.57 18.62
CA GLY A 120 8.53 11.63 17.34
C GLY A 120 7.10 12.14 17.48
N PHE A 121 6.37 11.67 18.49
CA PHE A 121 5.00 12.10 18.79
C PHE A 121 4.93 13.58 19.17
N ILE A 122 5.86 14.07 20.00
CA ILE A 122 5.96 15.50 20.32
C ILE A 122 6.21 16.31 19.04
N GLY A 123 7.12 15.86 18.19
CA GLY A 123 7.36 16.48 16.88
C GLY A 123 6.10 16.53 16.02
N THR A 124 5.35 15.43 15.95
CA THR A 124 4.06 15.37 15.25
C THR A 124 3.05 16.34 15.86
N LEU A 125 2.90 16.40 17.19
CA LEU A 125 2.00 17.36 17.85
C LEU A 125 2.33 18.82 17.52
N MET A 126 3.61 19.18 17.44
CA MET A 126 4.02 20.54 17.06
C MET A 126 3.63 20.89 15.63
N VAL A 127 3.69 19.93 14.70
CA VAL A 127 3.28 20.16 13.31
C VAL A 127 1.76 20.17 13.15
N ILE A 128 1.02 19.33 13.90
CA ILE A 128 -0.44 19.25 13.77
C ILE A 128 -1.15 20.43 14.46
N GLN A 129 -0.55 21.07 15.46
CA GLN A 129 -1.17 22.13 16.26
C GLN A 129 -1.90 23.22 15.44
N PRO A 130 -1.35 23.77 14.35
CA PRO A 130 -2.08 24.70 13.48
C PRO A 130 -3.25 24.02 12.73
N SER A 131 -3.06 22.80 12.22
CA SER A 131 -4.09 22.08 11.47
C SER A 131 -5.33 21.76 12.31
N PHE A 132 -5.20 21.38 13.58
CA PHE A 132 -6.40 21.15 14.42
C PHE A 132 -7.24 22.42 14.64
N GLN A 133 -6.62 23.60 14.64
CA GLN A 133 -7.33 24.87 14.79
C GLN A 133 -8.00 25.31 13.49
N GLU A 134 -7.37 25.07 12.34
CA GLU A 134 -7.88 25.50 11.03
C GLU A 134 -8.90 24.53 10.42
N VAL A 135 -8.70 23.21 10.58
CA VAL A 135 -9.48 22.16 9.90
C VAL A 135 -10.32 21.30 10.84
N GLY A 136 -10.21 21.51 12.16
CA GLY A 136 -11.13 20.97 13.17
C GLY A 136 -11.31 19.45 13.08
N PHE A 137 -12.56 19.00 12.91
CA PHE A 137 -12.94 17.59 12.87
C PHE A 137 -12.27 16.81 11.72
N TYR A 138 -11.91 17.47 10.61
CA TYR A 138 -11.32 16.79 9.45
C TYR A 138 -9.92 16.25 9.72
N ALA A 139 -9.19 16.80 10.70
CA ALA A 139 -7.90 16.28 11.14
C ALA A 139 -7.97 14.88 11.77
N LEU A 140 -9.18 14.41 12.14
CA LEU A 140 -9.39 13.03 12.59
C LEU A 140 -9.32 12.01 11.45
N LEU A 141 -9.56 12.41 10.20
CA LEU A 141 -9.50 11.49 9.06
C LEU A 141 -8.08 10.97 8.84
N PRO A 142 -7.02 11.82 8.71
CA PRO A 142 -5.64 11.32 8.60
C PRO A 142 -5.18 10.52 9.82
N LEU A 143 -5.69 10.84 11.02
CA LEU A 143 -5.43 10.04 12.22
C LEU A 143 -6.01 8.62 12.09
N LEU A 144 -7.25 8.51 11.62
CA LEU A 144 -7.89 7.23 11.33
C LEU A 144 -7.15 6.47 10.22
N VAL A 145 -6.67 7.17 9.19
CA VAL A 145 -5.82 6.60 8.14
C VAL A 145 -4.56 5.99 8.75
N ALA A 146 -3.86 6.72 9.62
CA ALA A 146 -2.67 6.20 10.30
C ALA A 146 -2.98 4.94 11.13
N PHE A 147 -4.11 4.93 11.83
CA PHE A 147 -4.54 3.75 12.58
C PHE A 147 -4.82 2.53 11.68
N ILE A 148 -5.56 2.72 10.59
CA ILE A 148 -5.85 1.66 9.60
C ILE A 148 -4.55 1.12 8.99
N PHE A 149 -3.63 2.00 8.60
CA PHE A 149 -2.34 1.60 8.04
C PHE A 149 -1.44 0.91 9.06
N ALA A 150 -1.55 1.24 10.35
CA ALA A 150 -0.84 0.52 11.40
C ALA A 150 -1.34 -0.94 11.51
N ILE A 151 -2.65 -1.16 11.50
CA ILE A 151 -3.24 -2.51 11.49
C ILE A 151 -2.84 -3.26 10.21
N PHE A 152 -2.91 -2.61 9.05
CA PHE A 152 -2.45 -3.16 7.77
C PHE A 152 -1.00 -3.64 7.85
N MET A 153 -0.10 -2.84 8.45
CA MET A 153 1.30 -3.21 8.61
C MET A 153 1.49 -4.40 9.55
N LEU A 154 0.74 -4.47 10.66
CA LEU A 154 0.81 -5.62 11.57
C LEU A 154 0.32 -6.91 10.91
N ILE A 155 -0.81 -6.87 10.20
CA ILE A 155 -1.30 -8.03 9.45
C ILE A 155 -0.27 -8.45 8.41
N THR A 156 0.31 -7.49 7.68
CA THR A 156 1.38 -7.77 6.72
C THR A 156 2.53 -8.51 7.39
N ARG A 157 3.01 -7.99 8.53
CA ARG A 157 4.11 -8.57 9.30
C ARG A 157 3.80 -9.99 9.75
N PHE A 158 2.60 -10.22 10.29
CA PHE A 158 2.14 -11.54 10.72
C PHE A 158 2.15 -12.54 9.57
N ILE A 159 1.59 -12.16 8.41
CA ILE A 159 1.54 -13.02 7.23
C ILE A 159 2.96 -13.35 6.71
N THR A 160 3.86 -12.37 6.66
CA THR A 160 5.23 -12.55 6.14
C THR A 160 6.17 -13.29 7.10
N GLN A 161 5.84 -13.37 8.40
CA GLN A 161 6.62 -14.17 9.35
C GLN A 161 6.34 -15.68 9.19
N GLU A 162 5.10 -16.04 8.87
CA GLU A 162 4.66 -17.44 8.74
C GLU A 162 4.81 -17.98 7.32
N ASN A 163 4.97 -17.11 6.31
CA ASN A 163 4.94 -17.49 4.90
C ASN A 163 6.06 -16.82 4.12
N ASP A 164 6.56 -17.55 3.12
CA ASP A 164 7.57 -17.06 2.19
C ASP A 164 7.07 -15.82 1.44
N VAL A 165 7.84 -14.73 1.51
CA VAL A 165 7.41 -13.41 1.04
C VAL A 165 7.06 -13.42 -0.44
N ILE A 166 7.76 -14.23 -1.24
CA ILE A 166 7.46 -14.40 -2.66
C ILE A 166 6.05 -14.97 -2.85
N LYS A 167 5.63 -15.96 -2.04
CA LYS A 167 4.28 -16.54 -2.09
C LYS A 167 3.21 -15.55 -1.63
N VAL A 168 3.47 -14.82 -0.54
CA VAL A 168 2.57 -13.77 -0.04
C VAL A 168 2.31 -12.72 -1.12
N GLN A 169 3.37 -12.29 -1.81
CA GLN A 169 3.27 -11.29 -2.86
C GLN A 169 2.56 -11.81 -4.11
N THR A 170 2.82 -13.05 -4.54
CA THR A 170 2.11 -13.65 -5.67
C THR A 170 0.60 -13.73 -5.39
N VAL A 171 0.19 -14.20 -4.22
CA VAL A 171 -1.25 -14.24 -3.86
C VAL A 171 -1.85 -12.84 -3.82
N ASN A 172 -1.12 -11.86 -3.28
CA ASN A 172 -1.57 -10.47 -3.25
C ASN A 172 -1.73 -9.85 -4.65
N GLY A 173 -0.89 -10.25 -5.62
CA GLY A 173 -1.02 -9.89 -7.02
C GLY A 173 -2.24 -10.53 -7.66
N VAL A 174 -2.39 -11.85 -7.52
CA VAL A 174 -3.55 -12.61 -8.05
C VAL A 174 -4.87 -12.08 -7.46
N MET A 175 -4.93 -11.82 -6.15
CA MET A 175 -6.13 -11.25 -5.53
C MET A 175 -6.48 -9.86 -6.10
N ALA A 176 -5.48 -9.05 -6.44
CA ALA A 176 -5.72 -7.75 -7.06
C ALA A 176 -6.26 -7.90 -8.49
N GLU A 177 -5.72 -8.84 -9.28
CA GLU A 177 -6.25 -9.14 -10.61
C GLU A 177 -7.68 -9.66 -10.56
N VAL A 178 -7.99 -10.60 -9.65
CA VAL A 178 -9.34 -11.15 -9.48
C VAL A 178 -10.33 -10.05 -9.08
N LEU A 179 -9.91 -9.05 -8.32
CA LEU A 179 -10.78 -7.93 -7.92
C LEU A 179 -11.01 -6.95 -9.08
N ILE A 180 -9.97 -6.67 -9.87
CA ILE A 180 -9.98 -5.59 -10.87
C ILE A 180 -10.46 -6.08 -12.24
N ALA A 181 -10.16 -7.32 -12.63
CA ALA A 181 -10.51 -7.88 -13.93
C ALA A 181 -12.03 -7.86 -14.22
N PRO A 182 -12.93 -8.23 -13.29
CA PRO A 182 -14.37 -8.13 -13.52
C PRO A 182 -14.83 -6.69 -13.71
N ALA A 183 -14.31 -5.75 -12.91
CA ALA A 183 -14.64 -4.34 -13.04
C ALA A 183 -14.21 -3.79 -14.41
N LEU A 184 -13.03 -4.17 -14.89
CA LEU A 184 -12.52 -3.81 -16.22
C LEU A 184 -13.35 -4.39 -17.37
N LEU A 185 -13.88 -5.61 -17.23
CA LEU A 185 -14.74 -6.22 -18.24
C LEU A 185 -16.14 -5.60 -18.28
N ILE A 186 -16.70 -5.27 -17.12
CA ILE A 186 -18.05 -4.68 -17.00
C ILE A 186 -18.05 -3.23 -17.48
N PHE A 187 -17.01 -2.45 -17.18
CA PHE A 187 -16.92 -1.03 -17.51
C PHE A 187 -16.08 -0.74 -18.76
N LYS A 188 -15.91 -1.75 -19.62
CA LYS A 188 -15.13 -1.65 -20.88
C LYS A 188 -15.68 -0.60 -21.84
N ASP A 189 -16.98 -0.33 -21.77
CA ASP A 189 -17.69 0.56 -22.70
C ASP A 189 -17.41 2.05 -22.48
N GLY A 190 -16.46 2.41 -21.60
CA GLY A 190 -16.09 3.80 -21.31
C GLY A 190 -17.10 4.53 -20.42
N SER A 191 -18.11 3.82 -19.90
CA SER A 191 -19.13 4.36 -19.00
C SER A 191 -18.56 4.93 -17.70
N VAL A 192 -17.36 4.49 -17.31
CA VAL A 192 -16.61 5.04 -16.19
C VAL A 192 -15.19 5.39 -16.68
N PRO A 193 -14.80 6.67 -16.70
CA PRO A 193 -13.48 7.10 -17.18
C PRO A 193 -12.29 6.43 -16.47
N LEU A 194 -12.50 5.94 -15.25
CA LEU A 194 -11.50 5.23 -14.45
C LEU A 194 -11.10 3.87 -15.02
N PHE A 195 -11.94 3.23 -15.86
CA PHE A 195 -11.75 1.86 -16.37
C PHE A 195 -11.56 1.80 -17.89
N ASP A 196 -11.33 2.94 -18.54
CA ASP A 196 -11.21 3.01 -20.00
C ASP A 196 -9.85 2.51 -20.51
N PHE A 197 -9.86 1.37 -21.20
CA PHE A 197 -8.69 0.75 -21.83
C PHE A 197 -8.17 1.48 -23.06
N SER A 198 -8.97 2.35 -23.68
CA SER A 198 -8.56 3.08 -24.89
C SER A 198 -7.43 4.07 -24.64
N THR A 199 -7.16 4.40 -23.37
CA THR A 199 -6.08 5.29 -22.93
C THR A 199 -4.67 4.69 -23.05
N ILE A 200 -4.56 3.38 -23.31
CA ILE A 200 -3.27 2.69 -23.50
C ILE A 200 -2.77 2.93 -24.93
N SER A 201 -1.84 3.87 -25.08
CA SER A 201 -1.08 4.05 -26.32
C SER A 201 0.15 3.14 -26.33
N SER A 202 0.51 2.64 -27.52
CA SER A 202 1.68 1.77 -27.75
C SER A 202 3.00 2.36 -27.23
N ASP A 203 3.11 3.69 -27.22
CA ASP A 203 4.31 4.42 -26.77
C ASP A 203 4.53 4.32 -25.25
N LYS A 204 3.51 3.91 -24.48
CA LYS A 204 3.54 3.84 -23.02
C LYS A 204 3.76 2.43 -22.48
N ILE A 205 3.80 1.41 -23.35
CA ILE A 205 3.96 0.01 -22.95
C ILE A 205 5.28 -0.19 -22.20
N PHE A 206 6.37 0.41 -22.68
CA PHE A 206 7.67 0.32 -22.00
C PHE A 206 7.62 0.91 -20.59
N LEU A 207 7.03 2.11 -20.43
CA LEU A 207 6.87 2.76 -19.12
C LEU A 207 5.98 1.95 -18.17
N LEU A 208 4.91 1.34 -18.68
CA LEU A 208 4.02 0.47 -17.90
C LEU A 208 4.75 -0.80 -17.41
N ILE A 209 5.57 -1.41 -18.28
CA ILE A 209 6.41 -2.55 -17.92
C ILE A 209 7.43 -2.16 -16.85
N SER A 210 8.12 -1.04 -17.03
CA SER A 210 9.07 -0.51 -16.05
C SER A 210 8.37 -0.23 -14.70
N PHE A 211 7.18 0.35 -14.72
CA PHE A 211 6.42 0.64 -13.50
C PHE A 211 6.05 -0.62 -12.70
N GLY A 212 5.55 -1.67 -13.37
CA GLY A 212 5.26 -2.96 -12.73
C GLY A 212 6.52 -3.66 -12.21
N SER A 213 7.61 -3.60 -12.98
CA SER A 213 8.88 -4.23 -12.64
C SER A 213 9.54 -3.56 -11.44
N VAL A 214 9.69 -2.23 -11.47
CA VAL A 214 10.24 -1.42 -10.36
C VAL A 214 9.43 -1.65 -9.10
N GLY A 215 8.09 -1.69 -9.19
CA GLY A 215 7.23 -1.98 -8.05
C GLY A 215 7.47 -3.37 -7.45
N THR A 216 7.66 -4.38 -8.29
CA THR A 216 7.91 -5.76 -7.86
C THR A 216 9.30 -5.92 -7.22
N PHE A 217 10.33 -5.35 -7.84
CA PHE A 217 11.69 -5.37 -7.30
C PHE A 217 11.83 -4.55 -6.02
N ALA A 218 11.14 -3.41 -5.91
CA ALA A 218 11.09 -2.65 -4.66
C ALA A 218 10.58 -3.54 -3.53
N LEU A 219 9.46 -4.23 -3.72
CA LEU A 219 8.87 -5.07 -2.69
C LEU A 219 9.73 -6.29 -2.34
N LEU A 220 10.43 -6.90 -3.32
CA LEU A 220 11.41 -7.96 -3.04
C LEU A 220 12.61 -7.43 -2.25
N SER A 221 13.06 -6.20 -2.49
CA SER A 221 14.20 -5.61 -1.77
C SER A 221 13.92 -5.22 -0.30
N MET A 222 12.68 -5.44 0.15
CA MET A 222 12.22 -5.22 1.51
C MET A 222 12.37 -6.47 2.40
N THR A 223 12.61 -7.65 1.81
CA THR A 223 13.03 -8.88 2.53
C THR A 223 14.51 -8.83 2.86
#